data_AF-X1NAQ6-F1
#
_entry.id   AF-X1NAQ6-F1
#
_cell.length_a   1.000
_cell.length_b   1.000
_cell.length_c   1.000
_cell.angle_alpha   90.00
_cell.angle_beta   90.00
_cell.angle_gamma   90.00
#
_symmetry.space_group_name_H-M   'P 1'
#
loop_
_entity.id
_entity.type
_entity.pdbx_description
1 polymer ?
#
loop_
_entity_poly.entity_id
_entity_poly.type
_entity_poly.pdbx_seq_one_letter_code
_entity_poly.pdbx_strand_id
1 'polypeptide(L)'
;MIIARSYANNKLETTTIEKTSFLKKTVWINCENPSKEEINKLTKKTGVSHADIVDCLDQSEKPRLQRDQNYFFFIIGVPIRKGEKEEIVTSPLGIFVGKRFLLTVHKFKIKALSDFVKNEEDLKPVFQQGQERIIYNLLMSVLKDFYVIIEELEQNLEKIETKVIKTESERIQHDILGLKKTLLYVRRTLIDNRDVINSVKESTLVKKRALLYDLYIEFVQQIDMVELARERLTSVLEIYFSSVSNNLNEKMKY
;
A
#
# COMPACT_ATOMS: atom_id res chain seq x y z
N MET A 1 8.17 -11.48 -12.83
CA MET A 1 9.09 -12.57 -12.41
C MET A 1 8.53 -13.19 -11.15
N ILE A 2 8.08 -14.45 -11.20
CA ILE A 2 7.62 -15.14 -9.99
C ILE A 2 8.82 -15.50 -9.12
N ILE A 3 8.83 -15.00 -7.89
CA ILE A 3 9.80 -15.41 -6.86
C ILE A 3 9.02 -16.14 -5.77
N ALA A 4 9.15 -17.46 -5.69
CA ALA A 4 8.60 -18.22 -4.56
C ALA A 4 9.66 -18.28 -3.45
N ARG A 5 9.25 -17.97 -2.23
CA ARG A 5 10.11 -18.07 -1.05
C ARG A 5 9.47 -19.04 -0.07
N SER A 6 10.07 -20.23 0.01
CA SER A 6 9.66 -21.24 0.97
C SER A 6 10.63 -21.25 2.14
N TYR A 7 10.10 -21.33 3.36
CA TYR A 7 10.93 -21.60 4.52
C TYR A 7 11.04 -23.11 4.73
N ALA A 8 12.18 -23.70 4.38
CA ALA A 8 12.48 -25.12 4.54
C ALA A 8 13.83 -25.31 5.25
N ASN A 9 13.97 -26.35 6.07
CA ASN A 9 15.22 -26.70 6.76
C ASN A 9 15.99 -25.55 7.44
N ASN A 10 15.28 -24.67 8.13
CA ASN A 10 15.86 -23.54 8.85
C ASN A 10 16.55 -22.45 7.97
N LYS A 11 16.32 -22.47 6.65
CA LYS A 11 16.81 -21.49 5.67
C LYS A 11 15.66 -20.92 4.83
N LEU A 12 15.82 -19.68 4.39
CA LEU A 12 14.97 -19.10 3.36
C LEU A 12 15.41 -19.70 2.02
N GLU A 13 14.55 -20.47 1.36
CA GLU A 13 14.82 -20.96 0.02
C GLU A 13 14.11 -20.06 -0.98
N THR A 14 14.89 -19.27 -1.71
CA THR A 14 14.39 -18.57 -2.90
C THR A 14 14.42 -19.56 -4.06
N THR A 15 13.24 -19.88 -4.59
CA THR A 15 13.08 -20.88 -5.64
C THR A 15 12.00 -20.46 -6.64
N THR A 16 12.05 -20.96 -7.86
CA THR A 16 10.94 -20.85 -8.81
C THR A 16 9.80 -21.75 -8.41
N ILE A 17 8.56 -21.32 -8.66
CA ILE A 17 7.33 -22.07 -8.34
C ILE A 17 7.41 -23.55 -8.73
N GLU A 18 8.09 -23.88 -9.83
CA GLU A 18 8.22 -25.23 -10.37
C GLU A 18 8.85 -26.22 -9.39
N LYS A 19 9.89 -25.81 -8.65
CA LYS A 19 10.60 -26.69 -7.70
C LYS A 19 10.00 -26.70 -6.29
N THR A 20 9.00 -25.86 -6.02
CA THR A 20 8.38 -25.79 -4.69
C THR A 20 7.43 -26.98 -4.44
N SER A 21 7.71 -27.77 -3.40
CA SER A 21 6.78 -28.76 -2.87
C SER A 21 5.95 -28.17 -1.72
N PHE A 22 4.62 -28.27 -1.78
CA PHE A 22 3.70 -27.79 -0.73
C PHE A 22 3.52 -28.78 0.43
N LEU A 23 4.41 -29.79 0.54
CA LEU A 23 4.10 -31.03 1.23
C LEU A 23 4.21 -30.95 2.77
N LYS A 24 4.94 -29.97 3.36
CA LYS A 24 5.12 -29.94 4.85
C LYS A 24 5.17 -28.58 5.57
N LYS A 25 5.27 -27.41 4.90
CA LYS A 25 5.44 -26.09 5.56
C LYS A 25 4.74 -24.94 4.80
N THR A 26 4.48 -23.83 5.50
CA THR A 26 3.95 -22.58 4.91
C THR A 26 4.96 -21.98 3.93
N VAL A 27 4.53 -21.77 2.68
CA VAL A 27 5.32 -21.10 1.64
C VAL A 27 4.76 -19.71 1.40
N TRP A 28 5.62 -18.69 1.28
CA TRP A 28 5.20 -17.38 0.80
C TRP A 28 5.66 -17.16 -0.65
N ILE A 29 4.73 -16.98 -1.56
CA ILE A 29 4.99 -16.78 -2.98
C ILE A 29 4.77 -15.31 -3.28
N ASN A 30 5.79 -14.61 -3.77
CA ASN A 30 5.65 -13.24 -4.25
C ASN A 30 5.68 -13.18 -5.77
N CYS A 31 4.64 -12.59 -6.34
CA CYS A 31 4.38 -12.62 -7.77
C CYS A 31 4.25 -11.21 -8.31
N GLU A 32 5.35 -10.69 -8.85
CA GLU A 32 5.40 -9.40 -9.52
C GLU A 32 5.12 -9.57 -11.03
N ASN A 33 4.04 -8.92 -11.48
CA ASN A 33 3.60 -8.83 -12.88
C ASN A 33 3.67 -10.17 -13.64
N PRO A 34 2.91 -11.20 -13.22
CA PRO A 34 3.00 -12.51 -13.84
C PRO A 34 2.50 -12.50 -15.29
N SER A 35 3.16 -13.28 -16.14
CA SER A 35 2.66 -13.60 -17.47
C SER A 35 1.42 -14.51 -17.41
N LYS A 36 0.66 -14.61 -18.52
CA LYS A 36 -0.49 -15.52 -18.60
C LYS A 36 -0.13 -16.98 -18.29
N GLU A 37 1.06 -17.42 -18.73
CA GLU A 37 1.56 -18.77 -18.45
C GLU A 37 1.87 -18.95 -16.96
N GLU A 38 2.48 -17.95 -16.36
CA GLU A 38 2.80 -17.89 -14.93
C GLU A 38 1.53 -17.93 -14.06
N ILE A 39 0.48 -17.20 -14.45
CA ILE A 39 -0.85 -17.24 -13.79
C ILE A 39 -1.44 -18.65 -13.89
N ASN A 40 -1.42 -19.28 -15.07
CA ASN A 40 -1.95 -20.64 -15.23
C ASN A 40 -1.21 -21.67 -14.37
N LYS A 41 0.12 -21.52 -14.23
CA LYS A 41 0.93 -22.36 -13.34
C LYS A 41 0.57 -22.14 -11.87
N LEU A 42 0.38 -20.89 -11.46
CA LEU A 42 -0.06 -20.51 -10.12
C LEU A 42 -1.40 -21.16 -9.79
N THR A 43 -2.42 -20.94 -10.61
CA THR A 43 -3.76 -21.51 -10.44
C THR A 43 -3.73 -23.03 -10.28
N LYS A 44 -2.98 -23.75 -11.13
CA LYS A 44 -2.85 -25.21 -11.04
C LYS A 44 -2.20 -25.69 -9.74
N LYS A 45 -1.26 -24.93 -9.19
CA LYS A 45 -0.48 -25.32 -7.99
C LYS A 45 -1.14 -24.91 -6.69
N THR A 46 -1.77 -23.74 -6.64
CA THR A 46 -2.35 -23.17 -5.41
C THR A 46 -3.86 -23.39 -5.31
N GLY A 47 -4.53 -23.66 -6.43
CA GLY A 47 -5.99 -23.72 -6.50
C GLY A 47 -6.66 -22.33 -6.49
N VAL A 48 -5.90 -21.25 -6.57
CA VAL A 48 -6.42 -19.88 -6.65
C VAL A 48 -7.02 -19.63 -8.03
N SER A 49 -8.23 -19.05 -8.05
CA SER A 49 -8.95 -18.71 -9.28
C SER A 49 -8.10 -17.83 -10.21
N HIS A 50 -8.20 -18.07 -11.52
CA HIS A 50 -7.53 -17.24 -12.51
C HIS A 50 -8.06 -15.79 -12.47
N ALA A 51 -9.37 -15.62 -12.27
CA ALA A 51 -10.00 -14.30 -12.21
C ALA A 51 -9.44 -13.49 -11.05
N ASP A 52 -9.32 -14.08 -9.86
CA ASP A 52 -8.85 -13.37 -8.66
C ASP A 52 -7.39 -12.90 -8.82
N ILE A 53 -6.55 -13.69 -9.51
CA ILE A 53 -5.17 -13.27 -9.82
C ILE A 53 -5.17 -12.10 -10.80
N VAL A 54 -6.04 -12.13 -11.81
CA VAL A 54 -6.16 -11.07 -12.82
C VAL A 54 -6.69 -9.78 -12.21
N ASP A 55 -7.66 -9.85 -11.30
CA ASP A 55 -8.20 -8.69 -10.57
C ASP A 55 -7.07 -7.93 -9.85
N CYS A 56 -6.10 -8.64 -9.27
CA CYS A 56 -4.95 -8.04 -8.60
C CYS A 56 -4.00 -7.27 -9.54
N LEU A 57 -4.16 -7.44 -10.85
CA LEU A 57 -3.37 -6.77 -11.89
C LEU A 57 -4.13 -5.62 -12.57
N ASP A 58 -5.43 -5.48 -12.30
CA ASP A 58 -6.16 -4.27 -12.65
C ASP A 58 -5.79 -3.16 -11.64
N GLN A 59 -5.52 -1.96 -12.15
CA GLN A 59 -5.24 -0.79 -11.32
C GLN A 59 -6.52 -0.13 -10.79
N SER A 60 -7.67 -0.43 -11.41
CA SER A 60 -8.96 0.08 -10.99
C SER A 60 -9.58 -0.74 -9.84
N GLU A 61 -8.95 -1.86 -9.51
CA GLU A 61 -9.48 -2.82 -8.56
C GLU A 61 -9.57 -2.26 -7.15
N LYS A 62 -10.73 -2.42 -6.53
CA LYS A 62 -11.00 -1.89 -5.19
C LYS A 62 -10.55 -2.86 -4.10
N PRO A 63 -9.99 -2.33 -3.00
CA PRO A 63 -9.73 -3.12 -1.81
C PRO A 63 -11.00 -3.83 -1.33
N ARG A 64 -10.88 -5.12 -1.02
CA ARG A 64 -11.97 -5.95 -0.47
C ARG A 64 -11.42 -7.18 0.22
N LEU A 65 -12.21 -7.79 1.09
CA LEU A 65 -12.01 -9.16 1.57
C LEU A 65 -13.02 -10.08 0.89
N GLN A 66 -12.56 -11.25 0.45
CA GLN A 66 -13.39 -12.30 -0.08
C GLN A 66 -12.95 -13.65 0.48
N ARG A 67 -13.93 -14.54 0.66
CA ARG A 67 -13.72 -15.92 1.08
C ARG A 67 -14.11 -16.82 -0.07
N ASP A 68 -13.15 -17.60 -0.55
CA ASP A 68 -13.39 -18.73 -1.44
C ASP A 68 -13.52 -20.03 -0.61
N GLN A 69 -13.87 -21.13 -1.26
CA GLN A 69 -13.92 -22.45 -0.65
C GLN A 69 -12.56 -22.88 -0.10
N ASN A 70 -11.47 -22.53 -0.79
CA ASN A 70 -10.12 -23.08 -0.50
C ASN A 70 -9.13 -22.08 0.12
N TYR A 71 -9.44 -20.79 0.07
CA TYR A 71 -8.58 -19.72 0.58
C TYR A 71 -9.39 -18.49 0.99
N PHE A 72 -8.78 -17.66 1.81
CA PHE A 72 -9.20 -16.27 1.94
C PHE A 72 -8.33 -15.43 1.02
N PHE A 73 -8.90 -14.40 0.40
CA PHE A 73 -8.09 -13.38 -0.24
C PHE A 73 -8.60 -12.00 0.06
N PHE A 74 -7.68 -11.06 0.14
CA PHE A 74 -8.04 -9.66 0.22
C PHE A 74 -7.09 -8.83 -0.63
N ILE A 75 -7.62 -7.73 -1.12
CA ILE A 75 -6.90 -6.74 -1.88
C ILE A 75 -6.77 -5.50 -1.00
N ILE A 76 -5.57 -4.95 -0.94
CA ILE A 76 -5.30 -3.63 -0.37
C ILE A 76 -4.64 -2.74 -1.42
N GLY A 77 -4.80 -1.44 -1.31
CA GLY A 77 -4.02 -0.49 -2.09
C GLY A 77 -2.70 -0.19 -1.40
N VAL A 78 -1.60 -0.23 -2.13
CA VAL A 78 -0.27 0.16 -1.64
C VAL A 78 0.23 1.36 -2.42
N PRO A 79 1.02 2.25 -1.80
CA PRO A 79 1.55 3.38 -2.52
C PRO A 79 2.70 2.93 -3.43
N ILE A 80 2.75 3.52 -4.62
CA ILE A 80 3.82 3.33 -5.59
C ILE A 80 4.17 4.68 -6.23
N ARG A 81 5.40 4.79 -6.74
CA ARG A 81 5.85 5.92 -7.56
C ARG A 81 5.77 5.54 -9.02
N LYS A 82 5.18 6.41 -9.85
CA LYS A 82 4.93 6.14 -11.27
C LYS A 82 5.48 7.24 -12.17
N GLY A 83 6.09 6.83 -13.28
CA GLY A 83 6.61 7.72 -14.32
C GLY A 83 7.89 8.45 -13.91
N GLU A 84 8.40 9.27 -14.82
CA GLU A 84 9.68 10.00 -14.64
C GLU A 84 9.61 11.05 -13.52
N LYS A 85 8.41 11.57 -13.24
CA LYS A 85 8.15 12.55 -12.18
C LYS A 85 7.90 11.91 -10.82
N GLU A 86 7.99 10.58 -10.72
CA GLU A 86 7.72 9.81 -9.50
C GLU A 86 6.39 10.18 -8.83
N GLU A 87 5.32 10.30 -9.63
CA GLU A 87 4.00 10.64 -9.10
C GLU A 87 3.53 9.54 -8.13
N ILE A 88 3.09 9.98 -6.95
CA ILE A 88 2.54 9.10 -5.93
C ILE A 88 1.14 8.68 -6.35
N VAL A 89 0.99 7.38 -6.61
CA VAL A 89 -0.29 6.73 -6.90
C VAL A 89 -0.40 5.47 -6.06
N THR A 90 -1.55 4.80 -6.12
CA THR A 90 -1.75 3.52 -5.42
C THR A 90 -1.97 2.40 -6.41
N SER A 91 -1.43 1.21 -6.10
CA SER A 91 -1.66 -0.02 -6.86
C SER A 91 -2.26 -1.09 -5.96
N PRO A 92 -3.16 -1.94 -6.48
CA PRO A 92 -3.61 -3.12 -5.77
C PRO A 92 -2.47 -4.09 -5.46
N LEU A 93 -2.53 -4.66 -4.26
CA LEU A 93 -1.76 -5.81 -3.79
C LEU A 93 -2.75 -6.87 -3.32
N GLY A 94 -2.81 -7.97 -4.06
CA GLY A 94 -3.58 -9.14 -3.67
C GLY A 94 -2.81 -10.00 -2.68
N ILE A 95 -3.49 -10.42 -1.62
CA ILE A 95 -2.95 -11.31 -0.58
C ILE A 95 -3.88 -12.51 -0.44
N PHE A 96 -3.39 -13.69 -0.83
CA PHE A 96 -4.10 -14.95 -0.80
C PHE A 96 -3.57 -15.83 0.31
N VAL A 97 -4.45 -16.33 1.17
CA VAL A 97 -4.11 -17.13 2.34
C VAL A 97 -4.81 -18.48 2.22
N GLY A 98 -4.04 -19.48 1.79
CA GLY A 98 -4.47 -20.88 1.78
C GLY A 98 -3.91 -21.64 2.97
N LYS A 99 -4.35 -22.89 3.17
CA LYS A 99 -3.95 -23.74 4.31
C LYS A 99 -2.43 -23.89 4.51
N ARG A 100 -1.64 -23.78 3.42
CA ARG A 100 -0.18 -24.01 3.43
C ARG A 100 0.60 -23.01 2.57
N PHE A 101 -0.07 -21.98 2.06
CA PHE A 101 0.60 -20.95 1.25
C PHE A 101 0.06 -19.57 1.59
N LEU A 102 0.94 -18.59 1.50
CA LEU A 102 0.63 -17.18 1.36
C LEU A 102 1.07 -16.80 -0.05
N LEU A 103 0.21 -16.16 -0.84
CA LEU A 103 0.55 -15.70 -2.18
C LEU A 103 0.27 -14.20 -2.25
N THR A 104 1.26 -13.42 -2.68
CA THR A 104 1.13 -12.00 -2.96
C THR A 104 1.23 -11.77 -4.47
N VAL A 105 0.26 -11.07 -5.04
CA VAL A 105 0.20 -10.76 -6.48
C VAL A 105 0.08 -9.25 -6.64
N HIS A 106 0.94 -8.68 -7.49
CA HIS A 106 0.95 -7.25 -7.74
C HIS A 106 1.51 -6.93 -9.13
N LYS A 107 1.00 -5.86 -9.75
CA LYS A 107 1.43 -5.42 -11.10
C LYS A 107 2.75 -4.66 -11.09
N PHE A 108 2.93 -3.76 -10.12
CA PHE A 108 4.11 -2.90 -10.04
C PHE A 108 4.98 -3.32 -8.88
N LYS A 109 6.28 -3.02 -8.94
CA LYS A 109 7.20 -3.26 -7.82
C LYS A 109 6.71 -2.53 -6.58
N ILE A 110 6.64 -3.24 -5.46
CA ILE A 110 6.22 -2.70 -4.17
C ILE A 110 7.44 -2.66 -3.25
N LYS A 111 7.75 -1.47 -2.73
CA LYS A 111 8.90 -1.25 -1.85
C LYS A 111 8.76 -2.05 -0.55
N ALA A 112 7.60 -2.03 0.10
CA ALA A 112 7.31 -2.83 1.29
C ALA A 112 7.64 -4.32 1.12
N LEU A 113 7.27 -4.93 -0.01
CA LEU A 113 7.57 -6.33 -0.29
C LEU A 113 9.06 -6.58 -0.55
N SER A 114 9.74 -5.61 -1.15
CA SER A 114 11.18 -5.69 -1.38
C SER A 114 11.95 -5.56 -0.07
N ASP A 115 11.59 -4.59 0.78
CA ASP A 115 12.24 -4.31 2.06
C ASP A 115 12.01 -5.42 3.07
N PHE A 116 10.79 -5.98 3.10
CA PHE A 116 10.48 -7.14 3.93
C PHE A 116 11.39 -8.35 3.63
N VAL A 117 12.04 -8.40 2.46
CA VAL A 117 12.87 -9.53 2.05
C VAL A 117 14.36 -9.23 2.01
N LYS A 118 14.79 -8.00 2.34
CA LYS A 118 16.22 -7.65 2.29
C LYS A 118 17.06 -8.40 3.33
N ASN A 119 16.48 -8.82 4.45
CA ASN A 119 17.19 -9.52 5.53
C ASN A 119 16.59 -10.91 5.77
N GLU A 120 17.26 -11.96 5.29
CA GLU A 120 16.81 -13.35 5.48
C GLU A 120 16.80 -13.77 6.96
N GLU A 121 17.70 -13.21 7.78
CA GLU A 121 17.77 -13.46 9.22
C GLU A 121 16.54 -12.94 9.97
N ASP A 122 15.97 -11.82 9.51
CA ASP A 122 14.76 -11.22 10.08
C ASP A 122 13.49 -12.00 9.72
N LEU A 123 13.51 -12.75 8.61
CA LEU A 123 12.36 -13.53 8.13
C LEU A 123 12.18 -14.85 8.88
N LYS A 124 13.27 -15.46 9.35
CA LYS A 124 13.25 -16.75 10.07
C LYS A 124 12.26 -16.79 11.26
N PRO A 125 12.32 -15.86 12.24
CA PRO A 125 11.39 -15.86 13.36
C PRO A 125 9.94 -15.56 12.92
N VAL A 126 9.75 -14.79 11.84
CA VAL A 126 8.43 -14.41 11.32
C VAL A 126 7.71 -15.62 10.71
N PHE A 127 8.40 -16.41 9.90
CA PHE A 127 7.84 -17.64 9.33
C PHE A 127 7.54 -18.72 10.38
N GLN A 128 8.32 -18.78 11.46
CA GLN A 128 8.07 -19.69 12.58
C GLN A 128 6.79 -19.33 13.36
N GLN A 129 6.39 -18.07 13.35
CA GLN A 129 5.18 -17.58 14.04
C GLN A 129 3.89 -17.76 13.21
N GLY A 130 4.00 -18.24 11.96
CA GLY A 130 2.87 -18.58 11.09
C GLY A 130 2.43 -17.47 10.13
N GLN A 131 1.44 -17.80 9.27
CA GLN A 131 0.94 -16.92 8.20
C GLN A 131 0.45 -15.57 8.72
N GLU A 132 -0.24 -15.56 9.87
CA GLU A 132 -0.76 -14.34 10.49
C GLU A 132 0.34 -13.32 10.78
N ARG A 133 1.52 -13.77 11.22
CA ARG A 133 2.65 -12.88 11.51
C ARG A 133 3.28 -12.34 10.22
N ILE A 134 3.35 -13.16 9.17
CA ILE A 134 3.85 -12.71 7.87
C ILE A 134 2.93 -11.62 7.31
N ILE A 135 1.61 -11.84 7.34
CA ILE A 135 0.61 -10.86 6.91
C ILE A 135 0.74 -9.57 7.73
N TYR A 136 0.80 -9.68 9.06
CA TYR A 136 0.96 -8.52 9.93
C TYR A 136 2.21 -7.70 9.56
N ASN A 137 3.38 -8.34 9.47
CA ASN A 137 4.61 -7.61 9.16
C ASN A 137 4.62 -7.01 7.75
N LEU A 138 4.02 -7.69 6.77
CA LEU A 138 3.85 -7.16 5.43
C LEU A 138 2.98 -5.90 5.44
N LEU A 139 1.84 -5.94 6.13
CA LEU A 139 0.93 -4.79 6.23
C LEU A 139 1.56 -3.64 7.03
N MET A 140 2.32 -3.93 8.09
CA MET A 140 3.12 -2.93 8.79
C MET A 140 4.16 -2.29 7.87
N SER A 141 4.77 -3.06 6.97
CA SER A 141 5.71 -2.50 5.99
C SER A 141 5.02 -1.60 4.96
N VAL A 142 3.77 -1.92 4.58
CA VAL A 142 2.94 -1.05 3.73
C VAL A 142 2.62 0.26 4.46
N LEU A 143 2.24 0.19 5.74
CA LEU A 143 1.97 1.37 6.58
C LEU A 143 3.21 2.26 6.72
N LYS A 144 4.41 1.68 6.83
CA LYS A 144 5.66 2.45 6.81
C LYS A 144 5.87 3.20 5.50
N ASP A 145 5.57 2.58 4.36
CA ASP A 145 5.68 3.25 3.06
C ASP A 145 4.66 4.41 2.92
N PHE A 146 3.44 4.25 3.45
CA PHE A 146 2.48 5.35 3.52
C PHE A 146 2.96 6.48 4.42
N TYR A 147 3.48 6.17 5.61
CA TYR A 147 4.02 7.17 6.54
C TYR A 147 5.10 8.04 5.88
N VAL A 148 6.09 7.42 5.22
CA VAL A 148 7.14 8.15 4.49
C VAL A 148 6.56 9.08 3.43
N ILE A 149 5.53 8.63 2.71
CA ILE A 149 4.84 9.45 1.72
C ILE A 149 4.12 10.63 2.35
N ILE A 150 3.45 10.41 3.49
CA ILE A 150 2.73 11.47 4.20
C ILE A 150 3.73 12.54 4.66
N GLU A 151 4.87 12.15 5.22
CA GLU A 151 5.95 13.09 5.61
C GLU A 151 6.44 13.92 4.41
N GLU A 152 6.62 13.30 3.24
CA GLU A 152 7.01 14.03 2.03
C GLU A 152 5.93 15.03 1.57
N LEU A 153 4.65 14.67 1.70
CA LEU A 153 3.54 15.56 1.37
C LEU A 153 3.46 16.75 2.34
N GLU A 154 3.73 16.52 3.63
CA GLU A 154 3.82 17.59 4.63
C GLU A 154 4.99 18.54 4.35
N GLN A 155 6.16 18.02 4.00
CA GLN A 155 7.30 18.85 3.59
C GLN A 155 6.99 19.67 2.34
N ASN A 156 6.21 19.12 1.40
CA ASN A 156 5.77 19.86 0.22
C ASN A 156 4.75 20.95 0.57
N LEU A 157 3.86 20.69 1.54
CA LEU A 157 2.94 21.68 2.08
C LEU A 157 3.69 22.87 2.70
N GLU A 158 4.73 22.61 3.50
CA GLU A 158 5.58 23.65 4.10
C GLU A 158 6.26 24.55 3.05
N LYS A 159 6.71 23.95 1.94
CA LYS A 159 7.28 24.70 0.81
C LYS A 159 6.23 25.60 0.16
N ILE A 160 5.02 25.08 -0.06
CA ILE A 160 3.91 25.86 -0.62
C ILE A 160 3.55 27.02 0.31
N GLU A 161 3.45 26.78 1.61
CA GLU A 161 3.20 27.82 2.62
C GLU A 161 4.19 28.97 2.53
N THR A 162 5.47 28.62 2.48
CA THR A 162 6.54 29.62 2.36
C THR A 162 6.41 30.45 1.09
N LYS A 163 6.07 29.83 -0.05
CA LYS A 163 5.84 30.52 -1.33
C LYS A 163 4.63 31.45 -1.27
N VAL A 164 3.53 31.02 -0.62
CA VAL A 164 2.31 31.82 -0.46
C VAL A 164 2.61 33.10 0.33
N ILE A 165 3.35 32.98 1.44
CA ILE A 165 3.71 34.12 2.29
C ILE A 165 4.60 35.11 1.53
N LYS A 166 5.54 34.62 0.71
CA LYS A 166 6.44 35.45 -0.09
C LYS A 166 5.77 36.04 -1.35
N THR A 167 4.50 35.73 -1.62
CA THR A 167 3.76 36.15 -2.82
C THR A 167 4.49 35.75 -4.13
N GLU A 168 5.17 34.60 -4.11
CA GLU A 168 5.82 34.06 -5.31
C GLU A 168 4.74 33.48 -6.23
N SER A 169 4.52 34.11 -7.40
CA SER A 169 3.29 33.90 -8.19
C SER A 169 3.33 32.71 -9.17
N GLU A 170 4.52 32.27 -9.61
CA GLU A 170 4.59 31.29 -10.68
C GLU A 170 4.29 29.87 -10.17
N ARG A 171 3.19 29.29 -10.67
CA ARG A 171 2.76 27.88 -10.53
C ARG A 171 2.25 27.43 -9.16
N ILE A 172 2.08 28.33 -8.19
CA ILE A 172 1.62 27.95 -6.83
C ILE A 172 0.25 27.26 -6.81
N GLN A 173 -0.68 27.68 -7.69
CA GLN A 173 -1.99 27.04 -7.85
C GLN A 173 -1.86 25.59 -8.34
N HIS A 174 -0.93 25.32 -9.26
CA HIS A 174 -0.68 23.98 -9.76
C HIS A 174 -0.08 23.10 -8.65
N ASP A 175 0.85 23.62 -7.85
CA ASP A 175 1.43 22.91 -6.71
C ASP A 175 0.36 22.56 -5.66
N ILE A 176 -0.52 23.51 -5.32
CA ILE A 176 -1.65 23.29 -4.40
C ILE A 176 -2.61 22.22 -4.93
N LEU A 177 -3.03 22.32 -6.20
CA LEU A 177 -3.97 21.35 -6.79
C LEU A 177 -3.35 19.96 -6.89
N GLY A 178 -2.06 19.87 -7.24
CA GLY A 178 -1.31 18.61 -7.26
C GLY A 178 -1.26 17.96 -5.89
N LEU A 179 -0.86 18.71 -4.86
CA LEU A 179 -0.80 18.22 -3.48
C LEU A 179 -2.18 17.79 -2.97
N LYS A 180 -3.23 18.59 -3.21
CA LYS A 180 -4.61 18.25 -2.86
C LYS A 180 -5.05 16.94 -3.49
N LYS A 181 -4.76 16.74 -4.77
CA LYS A 181 -5.08 15.50 -5.49
C LYS A 181 -4.37 14.31 -4.84
N THR A 182 -3.08 14.40 -4.57
CA THR A 182 -2.31 13.31 -3.97
C THR A 182 -2.80 12.97 -2.55
N LEU A 183 -3.04 13.96 -1.69
CA LEU A 183 -3.60 13.76 -0.35
C LEU A 183 -4.95 13.03 -0.41
N LEU A 184 -5.83 13.40 -1.35
CA LEU A 184 -7.12 12.73 -1.53
C LEU A 184 -6.97 11.25 -1.93
N TYR A 185 -6.04 10.93 -2.82
CA TYR A 185 -5.77 9.54 -3.21
C TYR A 185 -5.24 8.73 -2.03
N VAL A 186 -4.22 9.24 -1.32
CA VAL A 186 -3.64 8.55 -0.16
C VAL A 186 -4.70 8.32 0.91
N ARG A 187 -5.46 9.36 1.28
CA ARG A 187 -6.56 9.26 2.26
C ARG A 187 -7.55 8.17 1.89
N ARG A 188 -8.04 8.19 0.65
CA ARG A 188 -9.04 7.23 0.17
C ARG A 188 -8.51 5.80 0.28
N THR A 189 -7.28 5.56 -0.16
CA THR A 189 -6.69 4.22 -0.06
C THR A 189 -6.50 3.77 1.39
N LEU A 190 -6.06 4.66 2.29
CA LEU A 190 -5.94 4.31 3.71
C LEU A 190 -7.29 3.95 4.34
N ILE A 191 -8.36 4.67 4.00
CA ILE A 191 -9.74 4.36 4.42
C ILE A 191 -10.15 2.99 3.88
N ASP A 192 -10.02 2.77 2.58
CA ASP A 192 -10.41 1.51 1.94
C ASP A 192 -9.63 0.32 2.55
N ASN A 193 -8.33 0.50 2.83
CA ASN A 193 -7.51 -0.50 3.48
C ASN A 193 -7.94 -0.78 4.91
N ARG A 194 -8.20 0.26 5.71
CA ARG A 194 -8.69 0.11 7.09
C ARG A 194 -9.98 -0.70 7.13
N ASP A 195 -10.89 -0.46 6.19
CA ASP A 195 -12.18 -1.15 6.12
C ASP A 195 -11.98 -2.63 5.76
N VAL A 196 -11.00 -2.94 4.89
CA VAL A 196 -10.55 -4.31 4.64
C VAL A 196 -9.97 -4.96 5.90
N ILE A 197 -9.11 -4.26 6.65
CA ILE A 197 -8.55 -4.79 7.91
C ILE A 197 -9.65 -5.03 8.94
N ASN A 198 -10.64 -4.14 9.03
CA ASN A 198 -11.80 -4.35 9.91
C ASN A 198 -12.58 -5.61 9.50
N SER A 199 -12.80 -5.81 8.20
CA SER A 199 -13.45 -7.02 7.68
C SER A 199 -12.62 -8.29 7.99
N VAL A 200 -11.29 -8.21 7.88
CA VAL A 200 -10.38 -9.32 8.23
C VAL A 200 -10.45 -9.65 9.72
N LYS A 201 -10.61 -8.64 10.59
CA LYS A 201 -10.76 -8.81 12.05
C LYS A 201 -12.03 -9.55 12.44
N GLU A 202 -13.11 -9.33 11.69
CA GLU A 202 -14.39 -10.03 11.88
C GLU A 202 -14.40 -11.44 11.28
N SER A 203 -13.45 -11.73 10.38
CA SER A 203 -13.30 -13.04 9.76
C SER A 203 -12.60 -14.08 10.64
N THR A 204 -12.63 -15.36 10.23
CA THR A 204 -11.87 -16.44 10.87
C THR A 204 -10.43 -16.57 10.36
N LEU A 205 -9.98 -15.64 9.51
CA LEU A 205 -8.67 -15.71 8.84
C LEU A 205 -7.50 -15.59 9.81
N VAL A 206 -7.59 -14.66 10.76
CA VAL A 206 -6.53 -14.36 11.72
C VAL A 206 -7.10 -14.53 13.12
N LYS A 207 -6.55 -15.49 13.87
CA LYS A 207 -6.96 -15.76 15.25
C LYS A 207 -6.37 -14.73 16.21
N LYS A 208 -5.17 -14.22 15.95
CA LYS A 208 -4.52 -13.20 16.78
C LYS A 208 -5.11 -11.81 16.51
N ARG A 209 -6.27 -11.53 17.10
CA ARG A 209 -6.99 -10.25 16.96
C ARG A 209 -6.16 -9.02 17.37
N ALA A 210 -5.25 -9.15 18.32
CA ALA A 210 -4.36 -8.05 18.75
C ALA A 210 -3.54 -7.49 17.57
N LEU A 211 -2.98 -8.34 16.71
CA LEU A 211 -2.18 -7.91 15.56
C LEU A 211 -3.01 -7.07 14.56
N LEU A 212 -4.29 -7.42 14.37
CA LEU A 212 -5.18 -6.67 13.49
C LEU A 212 -5.64 -5.36 14.12
N TYR A 213 -5.76 -5.32 15.44
CA TYR A 213 -6.10 -4.11 16.17
C TYR A 213 -4.96 -3.08 16.08
N ASP A 214 -3.71 -3.51 16.22
CA ASP A 214 -2.53 -2.66 16.04
C ASP A 214 -2.50 -2.06 14.62
N LEU A 215 -2.71 -2.90 13.59
CA LEU A 215 -2.80 -2.43 12.21
C LEU A 215 -3.94 -1.42 12.01
N TYR A 216 -5.10 -1.69 12.58
CA TYR A 216 -6.26 -0.80 12.48
C TYR A 216 -5.96 0.58 13.09
N ILE A 217 -5.34 0.62 14.27
CA ILE A 217 -4.94 1.87 14.93
C ILE A 217 -3.98 2.65 14.03
N GLU A 218 -2.95 1.99 13.49
CA GLU A 218 -1.96 2.64 12.64
C GLU A 218 -2.60 3.22 11.36
N PHE A 219 -3.56 2.50 10.74
CA PHE A 219 -4.34 3.07 9.63
C PHE A 219 -5.14 4.30 10.05
N VAL A 220 -5.80 4.28 11.21
CA VAL A 220 -6.56 5.45 11.72
C VAL A 220 -5.63 6.64 11.93
N GLN A 221 -4.48 6.44 12.58
CA GLN A 221 -3.51 7.49 12.82
C GLN A 221 -3.02 8.14 11.52
N GLN A 222 -2.67 7.33 10.51
CA GLN A 222 -2.22 7.86 9.22
C GLN A 222 -3.34 8.56 8.44
N ILE A 223 -4.60 8.13 8.59
CA ILE A 223 -5.75 8.86 8.02
C ILE A 223 -5.87 10.23 8.67
N ASP A 224 -5.73 10.32 10.00
CA ASP A 224 -5.80 11.58 10.73
C ASP A 224 -4.67 12.53 10.32
N MET A 225 -3.44 12.03 10.13
CA MET A 225 -2.33 12.84 9.60
C MET A 225 -2.66 13.46 8.24
N VAL A 226 -3.22 12.66 7.32
CA VAL A 226 -3.61 13.15 5.99
C VAL A 226 -4.75 14.16 6.07
N GLU A 227 -5.71 13.99 7.00
CA GLU A 227 -6.77 14.97 7.22
C GLU A 227 -6.21 16.31 7.73
N LEU A 228 -5.31 16.28 8.71
CA LEU A 228 -4.65 17.48 9.22
C LEU A 228 -3.87 18.20 8.12
N ALA A 229 -3.13 17.48 7.28
CA ALA A 229 -2.43 18.05 6.13
C ALA A 229 -3.40 18.70 5.12
N ARG A 230 -4.60 18.12 4.91
CA ARG A 230 -5.63 18.69 4.04
C ARG A 230 -6.28 19.94 4.62
N GLU A 231 -6.55 19.96 5.92
CA GLU A 231 -7.05 21.15 6.62
C GLU A 231 -6.05 22.29 6.52
N ARG A 232 -4.78 22.01 6.81
CA ARG A 232 -3.68 22.97 6.67
C ARG A 232 -3.57 23.48 5.22
N LEU A 233 -3.60 22.61 4.21
CA LEU A 233 -3.61 23.04 2.80
C LEU A 233 -4.80 23.94 2.44
N THR A 234 -5.96 23.74 3.07
CA THR A 234 -7.15 24.58 2.87
C THR A 234 -6.91 25.99 3.41
N SER A 235 -6.37 26.11 4.63
CA SER A 235 -5.97 27.40 5.21
C SER A 235 -4.95 28.13 4.34
N VAL A 236 -3.98 27.41 3.76
CA VAL A 236 -2.97 27.98 2.87
C VAL A 236 -3.57 28.55 1.59
N LEU A 237 -4.55 27.86 1.03
CA LEU A 237 -5.29 28.33 -0.15
C LEU A 237 -6.08 29.61 0.15
N GLU A 238 -6.70 29.71 1.33
CA GLU A 238 -7.41 30.92 1.77
C GLU A 238 -6.46 32.12 1.95
N ILE A 239 -5.30 31.90 2.60
CA ILE A 239 -4.26 32.92 2.74
C ILE A 239 -3.77 33.39 1.37
N TYR A 240 -3.56 32.46 0.43
CA TYR A 240 -3.15 32.79 -0.93
C TYR A 240 -4.17 33.69 -1.63
N PHE A 241 -5.46 33.35 -1.60
CA PHE A 241 -6.50 34.19 -2.22
C PHE A 241 -6.62 35.57 -1.57
N SER A 242 -6.45 35.65 -0.25
CA SER A 242 -6.41 36.93 0.49
C SER A 242 -5.23 37.80 0.05
N SER A 243 -4.03 37.21 -0.05
CA SER A 243 -2.81 37.91 -0.48
C SER A 243 -2.92 38.44 -1.92
N VAL A 244 -3.44 37.62 -2.84
CA VAL A 244 -3.67 38.04 -4.24
C VAL A 244 -4.68 39.19 -4.31
N SER A 245 -5.78 39.11 -3.54
CA SER A 245 -6.80 40.16 -3.51
C SER A 245 -6.27 41.49 -2.95
N ASN A 246 -5.44 41.43 -1.91
CA ASN A 246 -4.79 42.62 -1.34
C ASN A 246 -3.84 43.28 -2.35
N ASN A 247 -3.04 42.49 -3.08
CA ASN A 247 -2.12 43.01 -4.09
C ASN A 247 -2.88 43.67 -5.27
N LEU A 248 -4.02 43.11 -5.70
CA LEU A 248 -4.89 43.75 -6.69
C LEU A 248 -5.46 45.08 -6.18
N ASN A 249 -5.93 45.13 -4.93
CA ASN A 249 -6.45 46.36 -4.32
C ASN A 249 -5.38 47.44 -4.16
N GLU A 250 -4.13 47.09 -3.83
CA GLU A 250 -3.02 48.04 -3.80
C GLU A 250 -2.71 48.60 -5.18
N LYS A 251 -2.70 47.76 -6.23
CA LYS A 251 -2.46 48.21 -7.60
C LYS A 251 -3.58 49.08 -8.18
N MET A 252 -4.82 48.92 -7.71
CA MET A 252 -5.96 49.75 -8.14
C MET A 252 -6.04 51.12 -7.43
N LYS A 253 -5.30 51.32 -6.33
CA LYS A 253 -5.24 52.59 -5.60
C LYS A 253 -4.26 53.61 -6.21
N TYR A 254 -3.45 53.19 -7.18
CA TYR A 254 -2.53 54.03 -7.97
C TYR A 254 -3.00 54.10 -9.42
#